data_AF-A0A256HQX3-F1
#
_entry.id   AF-A0A256HQX3-F1
#
_cell.length_a   1.000
_cell.length_b   1.000
_cell.length_c   1.000
_cell.angle_alpha   90.00
_cell.angle_beta   90.00
_cell.angle_gamma   90.00
#
_symmetry.space_group_name_H-M   'P 1'
#
loop_
_entity.id
_entity.type
_entity.pdbx_description
1 polymer ?
#
loop_
_entity_poly.entity_id
_entity_poly.type
_entity_poly.pdbx_seq_one_letter_code
_entity_poly.pdbx_strand_id
1 'polypeptide(L)'
;MVRLDDSGDVVKCWLSPDELDRLERVAGENGWHREVAMQLMGRCGLRADEVSYPSSDDLRWSDDGEIWLFEVRGKNTKGGGQTVRDAWMPEDVADDLHKYTREQDLSGSDPWVDASTSSVRRWVKEAGHQISDKTDTHRWQHVSSHDLRRSWATYHLVERQVDVRTMMSLGGWSDYSAIEPYLTEPTEGRIGEAMRA
;
A
#
# COMPACT_ATOMS: atom_id res chain seq x y z
N MET A 1 14.56 -9.23 5.11
CA MET A 1 15.31 -7.98 5.34
C MET A 1 14.99 -7.06 4.19
N VAL A 2 14.62 -5.80 4.49
CA VAL A 2 14.20 -4.82 3.50
C VAL A 2 15.23 -4.76 2.37
N ARG A 3 14.77 -5.03 1.16
CA ARG A 3 15.59 -4.95 -0.05
C ARG A 3 15.71 -3.48 -0.42
N LEU A 4 16.93 -3.06 -0.78
CA LEU A 4 17.23 -1.67 -1.15
C LEU A 4 17.86 -1.62 -2.54
N ASP A 5 17.59 -0.53 -3.25
CA ASP A 5 18.31 -0.08 -4.44
C ASP A 5 18.74 1.38 -4.19
N ASP A 6 20.05 1.57 -3.97
CA ASP A 6 20.69 2.86 -3.72
C ASP A 6 21.51 3.35 -4.92
N SER A 7 21.34 2.73 -6.10
CA SER A 7 22.07 3.10 -7.31
C SER A 7 21.68 4.45 -7.92
N GLY A 8 20.55 5.02 -7.49
CA GLY A 8 20.04 6.31 -7.95
C GLY A 8 20.01 7.38 -6.86
N ASP A 9 19.53 8.58 -7.21
CA ASP A 9 19.47 9.74 -6.29
C ASP A 9 18.54 9.53 -5.08
N VAL A 10 17.59 8.60 -5.20
CA VAL A 10 16.65 8.24 -4.14
C VAL A 10 16.73 6.74 -3.91
N VAL A 11 17.05 6.35 -2.66
CA VAL A 11 17.04 4.96 -2.23
C VAL A 11 15.62 4.41 -2.32
N LYS A 12 15.44 3.31 -3.05
CA LYS A 12 14.17 2.59 -3.16
C LYS A 12 14.19 1.40 -2.22
N CYS A 13 13.07 1.14 -1.57
CA CYS A 13 12.89 0.02 -0.67
C CYS A 13 11.80 -0.93 -1.18
N TRP A 14 11.96 -2.22 -0.90
CA TRP A 14 10.92 -3.23 -1.02
C TRP A 14 10.78 -3.98 0.29
N LEU A 15 9.56 -3.98 0.81
CA LEU A 15 9.17 -4.69 2.01
C LEU A 15 8.51 -6.01 1.61
N SER A 16 8.91 -7.09 2.25
CA SER A 16 8.16 -8.35 2.24
C SER A 16 6.85 -8.22 3.03
N PRO A 17 5.89 -9.16 2.87
CA PRO A 17 4.66 -9.17 3.67
C PRO A 17 4.92 -9.09 5.19
N ASP A 18 5.85 -9.87 5.72
CA ASP A 18 6.20 -9.87 7.15
C ASP A 18 6.80 -8.52 7.62
N GLU A 19 7.49 -7.82 6.72
CA GLU A 19 8.05 -6.50 7.00
C GLU A 19 6.95 -5.44 6.98
N LEU A 20 5.99 -5.57 6.06
CA LEU A 20 4.81 -4.72 6.05
C LEU A 20 3.95 -4.92 7.31
N ASP A 21 3.72 -6.16 7.75
CA ASP A 21 3.05 -6.49 9.03
C ASP A 21 3.72 -5.77 10.21
N ARG A 22 5.07 -5.78 10.23
CA ARG A 22 5.84 -5.11 11.28
C ARG A 22 5.67 -3.60 11.23
N LEU A 23 5.68 -3.01 10.04
CA LEU A 23 5.50 -1.58 9.87
C LEU A 23 4.10 -1.13 10.30
N GLU A 24 3.07 -1.87 9.90
CA GLU A 24 1.67 -1.65 10.29
C GLU A 24 1.53 -1.65 11.82
N ARG A 25 2.03 -2.70 12.48
CA ARG A 25 1.99 -2.83 13.95
C ARG A 25 2.69 -1.68 14.66
N VAL A 26 3.87 -1.31 14.20
CA VAL A 26 4.68 -0.24 14.82
C VAL A 26 4.02 1.13 14.61
N ALA A 27 3.42 1.37 13.45
CA ALA A 27 2.60 2.56 13.24
C ALA A 27 1.39 2.58 14.19
N GLY A 28 0.72 1.43 14.36
CA GLY A 28 -0.42 1.23 15.25
C GLY A 28 -0.14 1.47 16.73
N GLU A 29 1.11 1.28 17.20
CA GLU A 29 1.53 1.67 18.56
C GLU A 29 1.28 3.17 18.85
N ASN A 30 1.20 4.00 17.80
CA ASN A 30 0.94 5.44 17.88
C ASN A 30 -0.48 5.83 17.43
N GLY A 31 -1.38 4.85 17.29
CA GLY A 31 -2.79 5.03 16.96
C GLY A 31 -3.24 4.20 15.76
N TRP A 32 -4.43 3.59 15.86
CA TRP A 32 -4.99 2.68 14.85
C TRP A 32 -5.18 3.36 13.47
N HIS A 33 -5.52 4.65 13.44
CA HIS A 33 -5.59 5.43 12.19
C HIS A 33 -4.25 5.42 11.41
N ARG A 34 -3.11 5.30 12.09
CA ARG A 34 -1.80 5.20 11.43
C ARG A 34 -1.56 3.80 10.87
N GLU A 35 -1.99 2.77 11.57
CA GLU A 35 -1.98 1.39 11.08
C GLU A 35 -2.84 1.25 9.83
N VAL A 36 -4.07 1.77 9.87
CA VAL A 36 -4.97 1.85 8.71
C VAL A 36 -4.29 2.58 7.55
N ALA A 37 -3.61 3.70 7.80
CA ALA A 37 -2.88 4.40 6.75
C ALA A 37 -1.77 3.52 6.12
N MET A 38 -1.06 2.71 6.92
CA MET A 38 -0.07 1.75 6.39
C MET A 38 -0.73 0.67 5.55
N GLN A 39 -1.83 0.07 6.02
CA GLN A 39 -2.58 -0.95 5.30
C GLN A 39 -3.09 -0.42 3.95
N LEU A 40 -3.72 0.76 3.92
CA LEU A 40 -4.21 1.37 2.68
C LEU A 40 -3.09 1.55 1.64
N MET A 41 -1.89 1.94 2.06
CA MET A 41 -0.75 2.12 1.15
C MET A 41 -0.07 0.80 0.76
N GLY A 42 0.17 -0.10 1.72
CA GLY A 42 0.97 -1.30 1.54
C GLY A 42 0.18 -2.54 1.11
N ARG A 43 -1.11 -2.61 1.45
CA ARG A 43 -2.01 -3.73 1.14
C ARG A 43 -2.94 -3.43 -0.02
N CYS A 44 -3.36 -2.17 -0.16
CA CYS A 44 -4.28 -1.72 -1.21
C CYS A 44 -3.59 -0.84 -2.28
N GLY A 45 -2.30 -0.55 -2.10
CA GLY A 45 -1.49 0.16 -3.08
C GLY A 45 -1.81 1.65 -3.21
N LEU A 46 -2.41 2.32 -2.22
CA LEU A 46 -2.70 3.76 -2.30
C LEU A 46 -1.42 4.61 -2.30
N ARG A 47 -1.49 5.77 -2.95
CA ARG A 47 -0.53 6.85 -2.75
C ARG A 47 -0.84 7.57 -1.44
N ALA A 48 0.17 8.19 -0.81
CA ALA A 48 -0.03 8.93 0.44
C ALA A 48 -1.03 10.09 0.33
N ASP A 49 -1.25 10.66 -0.86
CA ASP A 49 -2.26 11.70 -1.10
C ASP A 49 -3.65 11.16 -1.49
N GLU A 50 -3.79 9.84 -1.61
CA GLU A 50 -5.07 9.15 -1.79
C GLU A 50 -5.66 8.69 -0.44
N VAL A 51 -4.84 8.56 0.62
CA VAL A 51 -5.22 7.96 1.91
C VAL A 51 -6.36 8.71 2.62
N SER A 52 -6.46 10.02 2.47
CA SER A 52 -7.44 10.84 3.18
C SER A 52 -8.81 10.93 2.51
N TYR A 53 -9.05 10.14 1.46
CA TYR A 53 -10.30 10.15 0.70
C TYR A 53 -11.27 9.04 1.13
N PRO A 54 -10.89 7.74 1.11
CA PRO A 54 -11.86 6.66 1.25
C PRO A 54 -12.52 6.61 2.63
N SER A 55 -13.79 6.27 2.61
CA SER A 55 -14.67 6.06 3.75
C SER A 55 -15.38 4.71 3.67
N SER A 56 -16.20 4.39 4.68
CA SER A 56 -16.96 3.14 4.67
C SER A 56 -18.01 3.09 3.56
N ASP A 57 -18.55 4.25 3.15
CA ASP A 57 -19.51 4.35 2.04
C ASP A 57 -18.87 4.08 0.67
N ASP A 58 -17.54 4.22 0.56
CA ASP A 58 -16.79 3.92 -0.67
C ASP A 58 -16.46 2.42 -0.80
N LEU A 59 -16.60 1.62 0.28
CA LEU A 59 -16.29 0.19 0.31
C LEU A 59 -17.49 -0.64 -0.16
N ARG A 60 -17.27 -1.56 -1.09
CA ARG A 60 -18.30 -2.46 -1.61
C ARG A 60 -17.79 -3.88 -1.81
N TRP A 61 -18.66 -4.85 -1.58
CA TRP A 61 -18.46 -6.22 -2.02
C TRP A 61 -18.85 -6.36 -3.49
N SER A 62 -18.06 -7.12 -4.25
CA SER A 62 -18.34 -7.45 -5.64
C SER A 62 -18.76 -8.89 -5.75
N ASP A 63 -20.06 -9.17 -5.90
CA ASP A 63 -20.57 -10.55 -5.99
C ASP A 63 -19.97 -11.35 -7.17
N ASP A 64 -19.71 -10.69 -8.30
CA ASP A 64 -19.10 -11.32 -9.49
C ASP A 64 -17.63 -11.69 -9.28
N GLY A 65 -16.93 -10.93 -8.44
CA GLY A 65 -15.50 -11.12 -8.19
C GLY A 65 -15.20 -11.83 -6.87
N GLU A 66 -16.20 -11.99 -6.00
CA GLU A 66 -16.07 -12.43 -4.61
C GLU A 66 -14.93 -11.69 -3.86
N ILE A 67 -14.88 -10.36 -4.04
CA ILE A 67 -13.82 -9.50 -3.47
C ILE A 67 -14.37 -8.16 -2.99
N TRP A 68 -13.64 -7.54 -2.06
CA TRP A 68 -13.82 -6.14 -1.68
C TRP A 68 -13.15 -5.20 -2.68
N LEU A 69 -13.90 -4.19 -3.09
CA LEU A 69 -13.44 -3.07 -3.91
C LEU A 69 -13.82 -1.76 -3.22
N PHE A 70 -13.03 -0.70 -3.42
CA PHE A 70 -13.35 0.60 -2.88
C PHE A 70 -12.90 1.75 -3.78
N GLU A 71 -13.66 2.85 -3.76
CA GLU A 71 -13.36 4.02 -4.56
C GLU A 71 -12.10 4.74 -4.05
N VAL A 72 -11.21 5.10 -4.97
CA VAL A 72 -10.04 5.92 -4.71
C VAL A 72 -10.02 7.11 -5.66
N ARG A 73 -9.81 8.31 -5.11
CA ARG A 73 -9.62 9.55 -5.90
C ARG A 73 -8.16 9.98 -5.90
N GLY A 74 -7.53 9.83 -7.05
CA GLY A 74 -6.15 10.25 -7.29
C GLY A 74 -6.04 11.60 -7.99
N LYS A 75 -4.88 12.25 -7.88
CA LYS A 75 -4.54 13.41 -8.72
C LYS A 75 -4.43 12.98 -10.17
N ASN A 76 -5.05 13.76 -11.05
CA ASN A 76 -4.90 13.59 -12.49
C ASN A 76 -3.56 14.19 -12.95
N THR A 77 -2.64 13.34 -13.37
CA THR A 77 -1.31 13.74 -13.86
C THR A 77 -1.32 14.31 -15.29
N LYS A 78 -2.45 14.23 -16.00
CA LYS A 78 -2.63 14.72 -17.38
C LYS A 78 -3.47 16.02 -17.46
N GLY A 79 -3.87 16.58 -16.30
CA GLY A 79 -4.71 17.77 -16.20
C GLY A 79 -6.21 17.46 -16.22
N GLY A 80 -7.01 18.22 -15.46
CA GLY A 80 -8.45 18.02 -15.28
C GLY A 80 -8.84 17.61 -13.86
N GLY A 81 -10.08 17.11 -13.69
CA GLY A 81 -10.59 16.61 -12.41
C GLY A 81 -9.85 15.35 -11.93
N GLN A 82 -10.02 15.00 -10.65
CA GLN A 82 -9.43 13.80 -10.05
C GLN A 82 -9.81 12.53 -10.84
N THR A 83 -8.88 11.59 -10.94
CA THR A 83 -9.16 10.28 -11.53
C THR A 83 -9.75 9.37 -10.46
N VAL A 84 -10.91 8.80 -10.75
CA VAL A 84 -11.58 7.81 -9.91
C VAL A 84 -11.20 6.41 -10.39
N ARG A 85 -10.93 5.50 -9.45
CA ARG A 85 -10.71 4.07 -9.71
C ARG A 85 -11.23 3.24 -8.54
N ASP A 86 -11.63 2.01 -8.83
CA ASP A 86 -11.80 1.00 -7.79
C ASP A 86 -10.44 0.34 -7.50
N ALA A 87 -10.06 0.32 -6.23
CA ALA A 87 -8.93 -0.45 -5.73
C ALA A 87 -9.42 -1.75 -5.09
N TRP A 88 -8.56 -2.78 -5.08
CA TRP A 88 -8.83 -4.02 -4.36
C TRP A 88 -8.44 -3.89 -2.89
N MET A 89 -9.28 -4.42 -2.02
CA MET A 89 -9.03 -4.52 -0.59
C MET A 89 -8.96 -6.00 -0.18
N PRO A 90 -7.88 -6.44 0.48
CA PRO A 90 -7.85 -7.75 1.13
C PRO A 90 -8.95 -7.90 2.17
N GLU A 91 -9.46 -9.12 2.34
CA GLU A 91 -10.55 -9.43 3.29
C GLU A 91 -10.17 -9.11 4.75
N ASP A 92 -8.94 -9.43 5.15
CA ASP A 92 -8.41 -9.12 6.48
C ASP A 92 -8.32 -7.60 6.75
N VAL A 93 -7.99 -6.81 5.73
CA VAL A 93 -7.99 -5.34 5.81
C VAL A 93 -9.41 -4.79 5.88
N ALA A 94 -10.35 -5.36 5.12
CA ALA A 94 -11.76 -4.97 5.18
C ALA A 94 -12.36 -5.25 6.58
N ASP A 95 -12.06 -6.42 7.16
CA ASP A 95 -12.46 -6.77 8.51
C ASP A 95 -11.89 -5.82 9.57
N ASP A 96 -10.61 -5.47 9.46
CA ASP A 96 -9.97 -4.50 10.37
C ASP A 96 -10.61 -3.12 10.25
N LEU A 97 -10.86 -2.64 9.03
CA LEU A 97 -11.54 -1.36 8.77
C LEU A 97 -12.96 -1.35 9.31
N HIS A 98 -13.74 -2.41 9.11
CA HIS A 98 -15.07 -2.53 9.69
C HIS A 98 -15.03 -2.47 11.23
N LYS A 99 -14.03 -3.10 11.84
CA LYS A 99 -13.83 -3.04 13.29
C LYS A 99 -13.42 -1.63 13.73
N TYR A 100 -12.46 -1.03 13.06
CA TYR A 100 -11.99 0.34 13.30
C TYR A 100 -13.12 1.36 13.21
N THR A 101 -13.94 1.34 12.14
CA THR A 101 -15.12 2.21 11.96
C THR A 101 -16.07 2.11 13.16
N ARG A 102 -16.36 0.89 13.63
CA ARG A 102 -17.24 0.69 14.79
C ARG A 102 -16.64 1.20 16.10
N GLU A 103 -15.35 0.91 16.34
CA GLU A 103 -14.67 1.28 17.59
C GLU A 103 -14.37 2.77 17.69
N GLN A 104 -14.21 3.45 16.55
CA GLN A 104 -14.01 4.92 16.48
C GLN A 104 -15.31 5.71 16.26
N ASP A 105 -16.46 5.03 16.20
CA ASP A 105 -17.78 5.64 15.96
C ASP A 105 -17.82 6.53 14.70
N LEU A 106 -17.16 6.06 13.63
CA LEU A 106 -17.13 6.76 12.35
C LEU A 106 -18.47 6.56 11.62
N SER A 107 -19.00 7.65 11.07
CA SER A 107 -20.12 7.56 10.13
C SER A 107 -19.67 6.96 8.80
N GLY A 108 -20.64 6.54 7.97
CA GLY A 108 -20.36 5.97 6.65
C GLY A 108 -19.48 6.87 5.77
N SER A 109 -19.70 8.18 5.86
CA SER A 109 -19.01 9.20 5.06
C SER A 109 -17.71 9.73 5.68
N ASP A 110 -17.39 9.37 6.92
CA ASP A 110 -16.15 9.82 7.55
C ASP A 110 -14.96 9.06 6.93
N PRO A 111 -13.91 9.77 6.47
CA PRO A 111 -12.74 9.11 5.94
C PRO A 111 -12.06 8.30 7.04
N TRP A 112 -11.60 7.09 6.72
CA TRP A 112 -10.92 6.25 7.73
C TRP A 112 -9.66 6.92 8.30
N VAL A 113 -9.02 7.79 7.51
CA VAL A 113 -7.84 8.56 7.91
C VAL A 113 -8.02 10.04 7.54
N ASP A 114 -8.49 10.86 8.48
CA ASP A 114 -8.50 12.32 8.32
C ASP A 114 -7.11 12.91 8.66
N ALA A 115 -6.21 12.89 7.69
CA ALA A 115 -4.87 13.45 7.86
C ALA A 115 -4.30 14.04 6.57
N SER A 116 -3.46 15.06 6.71
CA SER A 116 -2.73 15.62 5.57
C SER A 116 -1.74 14.60 4.99
N THR A 117 -1.47 14.71 3.69
CA THR A 117 -0.44 13.90 3.01
C THR A 117 0.93 13.98 3.71
N SER A 118 1.30 15.14 4.26
CA SER A 118 2.57 15.31 4.98
C SER A 118 2.59 14.55 6.31
N SER A 119 1.46 14.43 7.00
CA SER A 119 1.33 13.60 8.20
C SER A 119 1.46 12.12 7.88
N VAL A 120 0.73 11.63 6.86
CA VAL A 120 0.81 10.24 6.42
C VAL A 120 2.25 9.85 6.04
N ARG A 121 2.93 10.69 5.26
CA ARG A 121 4.35 10.48 4.89
C ARG A 121 5.27 10.43 6.11
N ARG A 122 5.04 11.31 7.09
CA ARG A 122 5.82 11.36 8.32
C ARG A 122 5.60 10.12 9.18
N TRP A 123 4.38 9.59 9.28
CA TRP A 123 4.12 8.36 10.04
C TRP A 123 4.88 7.15 9.51
N VAL A 124 5.02 7.02 8.18
CA VAL A 124 5.84 5.95 7.58
C VAL A 124 7.30 6.09 8.03
N LYS A 125 7.84 7.33 8.03
CA LYS A 125 9.21 7.59 8.46
C LYS A 125 9.42 7.36 9.95
N GLU A 126 8.48 7.79 10.79
CA GLU A 126 8.50 7.55 12.23
C GLU A 126 8.50 6.06 12.54
N ALA A 127 7.60 5.28 11.91
CA ALA A 127 7.54 3.83 12.10
C ALA A 127 8.82 3.13 11.60
N GLY A 128 9.36 3.53 10.44
CA GLY A 128 10.63 3.00 9.93
C GLY A 128 11.81 3.29 10.87
N HIS A 129 11.93 4.51 11.40
CA HIS A 129 12.96 4.86 12.37
C HIS A 129 12.81 4.05 13.67
N GLN A 130 11.58 3.92 14.17
CA GLN A 130 11.32 3.13 15.37
C GLN A 130 11.70 1.64 15.18
N ILE A 131 11.47 1.06 14.00
CA ILE A 131 11.93 -0.30 13.71
C ILE A 131 13.46 -0.36 13.62
N SER A 132 14.09 0.61 12.96
CA SER A 132 15.54 0.71 12.87
C SER A 132 16.17 0.69 14.27
N ASP A 133 15.64 1.51 15.19
CA ASP A 133 16.16 1.65 16.56
C ASP A 133 15.95 0.36 17.38
N LYS A 134 14.80 -0.32 17.22
CA LYS A 134 14.49 -1.57 17.92
C LYS A 134 15.28 -2.78 17.41
N THR A 135 15.73 -2.78 16.15
CA THR A 135 16.29 -3.96 15.47
C THR A 135 17.73 -3.80 14.99
N ASP A 136 18.34 -2.65 15.25
CA ASP A 136 19.67 -2.25 14.76
C ASP A 136 19.82 -2.46 13.24
N THR A 137 18.73 -2.20 12.50
CA THR A 137 18.65 -2.42 11.05
C THR A 137 18.42 -1.09 10.34
N HIS A 138 19.51 -0.40 10.03
CA HIS A 138 19.49 0.94 9.42
C HIS A 138 18.74 1.03 8.08
N ARG A 139 18.54 -0.09 7.38
CA ARG A 139 17.78 -0.13 6.11
C ARG A 139 16.37 0.46 6.23
N TRP A 140 15.74 0.34 7.40
CA TRP A 140 14.43 0.89 7.67
C TRP A 140 14.35 2.41 7.62
N GLN A 141 15.47 3.11 7.80
CA GLN A 141 15.53 4.58 7.74
C GLN A 141 15.23 5.12 6.33
N HIS A 142 15.47 4.30 5.31
CA HIS A 142 15.21 4.67 3.92
C HIS A 142 13.73 4.52 3.52
N VAL A 143 12.96 3.68 4.21
CA VAL A 143 11.56 3.38 3.87
C VAL A 143 10.71 4.64 3.83
N SER A 144 9.95 4.82 2.75
CA SER A 144 9.05 5.95 2.51
C SER A 144 7.66 5.49 2.10
N SER A 145 6.67 6.39 2.10
CA SER A 145 5.31 6.05 1.68
C SER A 145 5.22 5.54 0.24
N HIS A 146 6.10 6.01 -0.65
CA HIS A 146 6.14 5.53 -2.03
C HIS A 146 6.64 4.08 -2.11
N ASP A 147 7.48 3.65 -1.15
CA ASP A 147 7.97 2.28 -1.10
C ASP A 147 6.87 1.28 -0.73
N LEU A 148 5.84 1.69 0.01
CA LEU A 148 4.71 0.81 0.34
C LEU A 148 3.92 0.43 -0.92
N ARG A 149 3.55 1.43 -1.73
CA ARG A 149 2.91 1.18 -3.03
C ARG A 149 3.83 0.40 -3.99
N ARG A 150 5.14 0.67 -3.96
CA ARG A 150 6.13 -0.08 -4.75
C ARG A 150 6.22 -1.54 -4.34
N SER A 151 6.24 -1.81 -3.04
CA SER A 151 6.28 -3.15 -2.46
C SER A 151 5.01 -3.91 -2.83
N TRP A 152 3.84 -3.28 -2.67
CA TRP A 152 2.56 -3.82 -3.09
C TRP A 152 2.56 -4.23 -4.57
N ALA A 153 2.87 -3.30 -5.46
CA ALA A 153 2.83 -3.55 -6.90
C ALA A 153 3.82 -4.66 -7.30
N THR A 154 5.05 -4.61 -6.77
CA THR A 154 6.08 -5.61 -7.05
C THR A 154 5.65 -7.00 -6.56
N TYR A 155 5.18 -7.09 -5.32
CA TYR A 155 4.76 -8.36 -4.73
C TYR A 155 3.66 -9.01 -5.56
N HIS A 156 2.64 -8.25 -5.96
CA HIS A 156 1.56 -8.79 -6.77
C HIS A 156 1.98 -9.15 -8.19
N LEU A 157 2.74 -8.29 -8.88
CA LEU A 157 3.16 -8.52 -10.26
C LEU A 157 4.18 -9.67 -10.38
N VAL A 158 5.14 -9.74 -9.46
CA VAL A 158 6.33 -10.58 -9.60
C VAL A 158 6.22 -11.84 -8.76
N GLU A 159 5.91 -11.68 -7.46
CA GLU A 159 5.88 -12.80 -6.52
C GLU A 159 4.58 -13.59 -6.63
N ARG A 160 3.43 -12.91 -6.72
CA ARG A 160 2.11 -13.56 -6.92
C ARG A 160 1.74 -13.80 -8.38
N GLN A 161 2.53 -13.27 -9.32
CA GLN A 161 2.26 -13.37 -10.76
C GLN A 161 0.86 -12.89 -11.20
N VAL A 162 0.30 -11.89 -10.53
CA VAL A 162 -0.95 -11.27 -10.98
C VAL A 162 -0.71 -10.63 -12.33
N ASP A 163 -1.64 -10.83 -13.28
CA ASP A 163 -1.48 -10.32 -14.62
C ASP A 163 -1.42 -8.79 -14.64
N VAL A 164 -0.62 -8.27 -15.57
CA VAL A 164 -0.33 -6.83 -15.66
C VAL A 164 -1.60 -6.02 -15.89
N ARG A 165 -2.60 -6.51 -16.63
CA ARG A 165 -3.82 -5.74 -16.91
C ARG A 165 -4.69 -5.60 -15.67
N THR A 166 -4.81 -6.65 -14.87
CA THR A 166 -5.46 -6.61 -13.57
C THR A 166 -4.77 -5.60 -12.66
N MET A 167 -3.43 -5.66 -12.56
CA MET A 167 -2.69 -4.69 -11.75
C MET A 167 -2.81 -3.26 -12.27
N MET A 168 -2.80 -3.05 -13.59
CA MET A 168 -3.03 -1.74 -14.21
C MET A 168 -4.40 -1.17 -13.82
N SER A 169 -5.45 -1.99 -13.86
CA SER A 169 -6.80 -1.61 -13.42
C SER A 169 -6.82 -1.25 -11.93
N LEU A 170 -6.30 -2.15 -11.09
CA LEU A 170 -6.30 -1.99 -9.62
C LEU A 170 -5.36 -0.92 -9.09
N GLY A 171 -4.39 -0.44 -9.88
CA GLY A 171 -3.50 0.65 -9.47
C GLY A 171 -3.75 1.96 -10.21
N GLY A 172 -4.62 1.99 -11.22
CA GLY A 172 -4.88 3.19 -12.02
C GLY A 172 -3.68 3.60 -12.89
N TRP A 173 -3.03 2.63 -13.52
CA TRP A 173 -1.98 2.89 -14.52
C TRP A 173 -2.57 2.91 -15.93
N SER A 174 -2.33 3.99 -16.69
CA SER A 174 -2.94 4.18 -18.01
C SER A 174 -2.27 3.41 -19.15
N ASP A 175 -1.03 2.96 -18.94
CA ASP A 175 -0.21 2.33 -19.97
C ASP A 175 0.91 1.50 -19.34
N TYR A 176 1.57 0.70 -20.17
CA TYR A 176 2.61 -0.21 -19.74
C TYR A 176 3.86 0.51 -19.20
N SER A 177 4.24 1.66 -19.80
CA SER A 177 5.39 2.44 -19.33
C SER A 177 5.22 2.96 -17.90
N ALA A 178 3.98 3.16 -17.45
CA ALA A 178 3.69 3.60 -16.08
C ALA A 178 3.81 2.48 -15.03
N ILE A 179 3.63 1.22 -15.43
CA ILE A 179 3.71 0.05 -14.53
C ILE A 179 5.05 -0.69 -14.62
N GLU A 180 5.77 -0.57 -15.75
CA GLU A 180 7.11 -1.14 -15.96
C GLU A 180 8.09 -0.89 -14.80
N PRO A 181 8.16 0.31 -14.16
CA PRO A 181 9.06 0.55 -13.03
C PRO A 181 8.81 -0.32 -11.78
N TYR A 182 7.70 -1.05 -11.72
CA TYR A 182 7.34 -1.98 -10.64
C TYR A 182 7.66 -3.44 -10.97
N LEU A 183 8.06 -3.75 -12.21
CA LEU A 183 8.53 -5.08 -12.64
C LEU A 183 10.00 -5.28 -12.25
N THR A 184 10.26 -5.34 -10.96
CA THR A 184 11.62 -5.58 -10.43
C THR A 184 11.97 -7.07 -10.40
N GLU A 185 13.24 -7.38 -10.19
CA GLU A 185 13.71 -8.76 -10.15
C GLU A 185 12.96 -9.61 -9.11
N PRO A 186 12.55 -10.84 -9.46
CA PRO A 186 11.92 -11.77 -8.53
C PRO A 186 12.85 -12.16 -7.39
N THR A 187 12.28 -12.54 -6.25
CA THR A 187 13.05 -13.17 -5.18
C THR A 187 13.62 -14.51 -5.62
N GLU A 188 14.71 -14.96 -4.98
CA GLU A 188 15.27 -16.31 -5.21
C GLU A 188 14.22 -17.41 -4.97
N GLY A 189 13.33 -17.21 -3.99
CA GLY A 189 12.23 -18.14 -3.72
C GLY A 189 11.29 -18.28 -4.92
N ARG A 190 10.89 -17.15 -5.51
CA ARG A 190 10.06 -17.11 -6.71
C ARG A 190 10.78 -17.68 -7.94
N ILE A 191 12.06 -17.39 -8.13
CA ILE A 191 12.89 -18.00 -9.19
C ILE A 191 12.90 -19.51 -9.03
N GLY A 192 13.13 -20.00 -7.80
CA GLY A 192 13.16 -21.42 -7.48
C GLY A 192 11.83 -22.12 -7.74
N GLU A 193 10.71 -21.49 -7.42
CA GLU A 193 9.36 -21.99 -7.76
C GLU A 193 9.15 -22.03 -9.27
N ALA A 194 9.46 -20.95 -9.99
CA ALA A 194 9.28 -20.86 -11.44
C ALA A 194 10.06 -21.92 -12.22
N MET A 195 11.29 -22.23 -11.79
CA MET A 195 12.18 -23.14 -12.50
C MET A 195 11.95 -24.62 -12.14
N ARG A 196 11.14 -24.90 -11.10
CA ARG A 196 10.79 -26.26 -10.68
C ARG A 196 9.38 -26.69 -11.14
N ALA A 197 8.54 -25.73 -11.53
CA ALA A 197 7.22 -25.97 -12.11
C ALA A 197 7.34 -26.55 -13.53
#